data_AF-A0A969F3H4-F1
#
_entry.id   AF-A0A969F3H4-F1
#
_cell.length_a   1.000
_cell.length_b   1.000
_cell.length_c   1.000
_cell.angle_alpha   90.00
_cell.angle_beta   90.00
_cell.angle_gamma   90.00
#
_symmetry.space_group_name_H-M   'P 1'
#
loop_
_entity.id
_entity.type
_entity.pdbx_description
1 polymer ?
#
loop_
_entity_poly.entity_id
_entity_poly.type
_entity_poly.pdbx_seq_one_letter_code
_entity_poly.pdbx_strand_id
1 'polypeptide(L)'
;MRRDALIRAIHATPAAGVIAATGGGSQLIADLLGVAGASATVLEARVPYAASALTEFIGAAPEQAVSTATACDMAMAAFERARSLAPDLQTPFGLAITASLRSNRDKRGEHRVHVAMQTPSLTRCESLTLTKAARSRKQEEALTRDLALRCLATGLRLDARPNSPCSRTNTSSRLTTWPKHRGRDCCVGRTPPWSRAQPLNQPHVLLPGSFNPLHAGHRAMAIFAEAHLGARVAFELCIRNVDKPPLNYLAIAHRLAQFKSAETVILSRLPTFIDKAREFPGTTFLVGIDTLVRIAQAKYYGSALRATMRLRNSRTSIAASSCSVAA
;
A
#
# COMPACT_ATOMS: atom_id res chain seq x y z
N MET A 1 -31.82 1.35 2.92
CA MET A 1 -32.04 0.46 1.73
C MET A 1 -31.96 -1.00 2.20
N ARG A 2 -32.84 -1.91 1.73
CA ARG A 2 -32.68 -3.36 2.01
C ARG A 2 -31.34 -3.84 1.43
N ARG A 3 -30.64 -4.73 2.13
CA ARG A 3 -29.29 -5.22 1.77
C ARG A 3 -29.19 -5.67 0.31
N ASP A 4 -30.12 -6.47 -0.18
CA ASP A 4 -30.11 -6.96 -1.57
C ASP A 4 -30.29 -5.83 -2.59
N ALA A 5 -31.04 -4.77 -2.25
CA ALA A 5 -31.17 -3.60 -3.12
C ALA A 5 -29.85 -2.82 -3.19
N LEU A 6 -29.10 -2.74 -2.09
CA LEU A 6 -27.75 -2.16 -2.11
C LEU A 6 -26.79 -3.01 -2.96
N ILE A 7 -26.85 -4.33 -2.83
CA ILE A 7 -26.01 -5.24 -3.62
C ILE A 7 -26.36 -5.15 -5.11
N ARG A 8 -27.64 -5.09 -5.48
CA ARG A 8 -28.05 -4.83 -6.88
C ARG A 8 -27.52 -3.49 -7.38
N ALA A 9 -27.56 -2.45 -6.55
CA ALA A 9 -26.99 -1.15 -6.93
C ALA A 9 -25.46 -1.22 -7.13
N ILE A 10 -24.74 -2.01 -6.31
CA ILE A 10 -23.32 -2.30 -6.51
C ILE A 10 -23.08 -3.03 -7.83
N HIS A 11 -23.88 -4.05 -8.14
CA HIS A 11 -23.78 -4.81 -9.40
C HIS A 11 -24.14 -4.00 -10.65
N ALA A 12 -24.93 -2.95 -10.50
CA ALA A 12 -25.23 -2.01 -11.57
C ALA A 12 -24.09 -1.00 -11.84
N THR A 13 -23.06 -0.94 -11.00
CA THR A 13 -21.90 -0.07 -11.25
C THR A 13 -20.95 -0.71 -12.27
N PRO A 14 -20.18 0.08 -13.04
CA PRO A 14 -19.15 -0.45 -13.94
C PRO A 14 -17.90 -0.97 -13.19
N ALA A 15 -17.91 -0.94 -11.86
CA ALA A 15 -16.76 -1.31 -11.06
C ALA A 15 -16.73 -2.82 -10.81
N ALA A 16 -15.57 -3.42 -11.03
CA ALA A 16 -15.32 -4.82 -10.71
C ALA A 16 -14.00 -4.96 -9.96
N GLY A 17 -13.87 -6.01 -9.14
CA GLY A 17 -12.75 -6.10 -8.24
C GLY A 17 -12.58 -7.44 -7.56
N VAL A 18 -11.50 -7.51 -6.79
CA VAL A 18 -11.14 -8.68 -5.98
C VAL A 18 -11.49 -8.39 -4.53
N ILE A 19 -12.04 -9.40 -3.85
CA ILE A 19 -12.43 -9.31 -2.46
C ILE A 19 -11.59 -10.29 -1.65
N ALA A 20 -10.92 -9.81 -0.60
CA ALA A 20 -10.15 -10.64 0.32
C ALA A 20 -10.71 -10.53 1.74
N ALA A 21 -10.98 -11.65 2.40
CA ALA A 21 -11.48 -11.66 3.77
C ALA A 21 -10.70 -12.63 4.65
N THR A 22 -10.25 -12.19 5.83
CA THR A 22 -9.58 -13.04 6.81
C THR A 22 -10.07 -12.77 8.22
N GLY A 23 -10.25 -13.84 9.01
CA GLY A 23 -10.77 -13.76 10.38
C GLY A 23 -12.25 -13.36 10.53
N GLY A 24 -12.87 -12.75 9.51
CA GLY A 24 -14.30 -12.45 9.37
C GLY A 24 -14.59 -11.74 8.04
N GLY A 25 -15.86 -11.57 7.71
CA GLY A 25 -16.32 -10.95 6.45
C GLY A 25 -16.68 -11.93 5.35
N SER A 26 -16.65 -13.25 5.59
CA SER A 26 -17.00 -14.25 4.58
C SER A 26 -18.47 -14.17 4.18
N GLN A 27 -19.35 -13.72 5.09
CA GLN A 27 -20.75 -13.46 4.76
C GLN A 27 -20.94 -12.41 3.67
N LEU A 28 -20.03 -11.43 3.54
CA LEU A 28 -20.10 -10.46 2.44
C LEU A 28 -19.93 -11.15 1.09
N ILE A 29 -18.98 -12.08 0.98
CA ILE A 29 -18.72 -12.81 -0.26
C ILE A 29 -19.97 -13.61 -0.64
N ALA A 30 -20.56 -14.34 0.33
CA ALA A 30 -21.79 -15.08 0.11
C ALA A 30 -22.94 -14.18 -0.34
N ASP A 31 -23.13 -13.03 0.32
CA ASP A 31 -24.21 -12.10 0.00
C ASP A 31 -24.05 -11.46 -1.39
N LEU A 32 -22.83 -11.07 -1.78
CA LEU A 32 -22.56 -10.54 -3.12
C LEU A 32 -22.81 -11.59 -4.20
N LEU A 33 -22.32 -12.82 -4.01
CA LEU A 33 -22.48 -13.89 -5.00
C LEU A 33 -23.91 -14.45 -5.05
N GLY A 34 -24.69 -14.28 -3.98
CA GLY A 34 -26.08 -14.73 -3.90
C GLY A 34 -27.08 -13.84 -4.65
N VAL A 35 -26.68 -12.65 -5.10
CA VAL A 35 -27.53 -11.72 -5.85
C VAL A 35 -27.14 -11.74 -7.33
N ALA A 36 -28.12 -11.84 -8.22
CA ALA A 36 -27.90 -11.82 -9.67
C ALA A 36 -27.13 -10.56 -10.11
N GLY A 37 -26.19 -10.74 -11.05
CA GLY A 37 -25.28 -9.69 -11.50
C GLY A 37 -23.89 -9.73 -10.85
N ALA A 38 -23.63 -10.66 -9.93
CA ALA A 38 -22.36 -10.77 -9.23
C ALA A 38 -21.13 -10.86 -10.14
N SER A 39 -21.22 -11.52 -11.29
CA SER A 39 -20.13 -11.65 -12.26
C SER A 39 -19.67 -10.32 -12.87
N ALA A 40 -20.52 -9.28 -12.85
CA ALA A 40 -20.16 -7.94 -13.29
C ALA A 40 -19.30 -7.18 -12.27
N THR A 41 -19.26 -7.62 -11.01
CA THR A 41 -18.57 -6.93 -9.92
C THR A 41 -17.45 -7.74 -9.28
N VAL A 42 -17.65 -9.04 -9.05
CA VAL A 42 -16.72 -9.88 -8.30
C VAL A 42 -15.86 -10.66 -9.29
N LEU A 43 -14.63 -10.20 -9.50
CA LEU A 43 -13.66 -10.89 -10.36
C LEU A 43 -13.06 -12.11 -9.66
N GLU A 44 -12.79 -11.98 -8.36
CA GLU A 44 -12.24 -13.06 -7.54
C GLU A 44 -12.55 -12.81 -6.06
N ALA A 45 -12.75 -13.88 -5.29
CA ALA A 45 -12.86 -13.83 -3.84
C ALA A 45 -11.80 -14.73 -3.18
N ARG A 46 -11.01 -14.19 -2.24
CA ARG A 46 -9.96 -14.92 -1.51
C ARG A 46 -10.21 -14.92 -0.01
N VAL A 47 -9.87 -16.04 0.63
CA VAL A 47 -9.92 -16.18 2.10
C VAL A 47 -8.55 -16.61 2.64
N PRO A 48 -7.56 -15.70 2.69
CA PRO A 48 -6.22 -16.01 3.20
C PRO A 48 -6.24 -16.13 4.74
N TYR A 49 -6.75 -17.25 5.24
CA TYR A 49 -7.04 -17.44 6.66
C TYR A 49 -5.79 -17.80 7.49
N ALA A 50 -4.95 -18.70 6.98
CA ALA A 50 -3.70 -19.07 7.64
C ALA A 50 -2.68 -17.93 7.58
N ALA A 51 -1.78 -17.85 8.57
CA ALA A 51 -0.73 -16.82 8.59
C ALA A 51 0.21 -16.90 7.37
N SER A 52 0.51 -18.11 6.91
CA SER A 52 1.26 -18.35 5.67
C SER A 52 0.51 -17.86 4.43
N ALA A 53 -0.78 -18.18 4.31
CA ALA A 53 -1.62 -17.71 3.20
C ALA A 53 -1.77 -16.18 3.20
N LEU A 54 -1.87 -15.56 4.38
CA LEU A 54 -1.90 -14.10 4.50
C LEU A 54 -0.56 -13.47 4.09
N THR A 55 0.55 -14.09 4.51
CA THR A 55 1.90 -13.68 4.13
C THR A 55 2.12 -13.78 2.63
N GLU A 56 1.69 -14.88 2.01
CA GLU A 56 1.76 -15.09 0.56
C GLU A 56 0.91 -14.05 -0.18
N PHE A 57 -0.33 -13.82 0.27
CA PHE A 57 -1.24 -12.86 -0.36
C PHE A 57 -0.73 -11.41 -0.29
N ILE A 58 -0.12 -11.01 0.83
CA ILE A 58 0.47 -9.67 1.02
C ILE A 58 1.92 -9.61 0.52
N GLY A 59 2.57 -10.74 0.25
CA GLY A 59 3.99 -10.82 -0.10
C GLY A 59 4.97 -10.64 1.09
N ALA A 60 4.46 -10.40 2.30
CA ALA A 60 5.27 -10.38 3.51
C ALA A 60 4.43 -10.59 4.77
N ALA A 61 5.08 -11.10 5.82
CA ALA A 61 4.43 -11.28 7.11
C ALA A 61 4.02 -9.91 7.69
N PRO A 62 2.73 -9.68 7.98
CA PRO A 62 2.30 -8.46 8.63
C PRO A 62 2.72 -8.46 10.11
N GLU A 63 3.08 -7.30 10.66
CA GLU A 63 3.36 -7.16 12.10
C GLU A 63 2.17 -7.61 12.97
N GLN A 64 0.95 -7.31 12.52
CA GLN A 64 -0.28 -7.77 13.14
C GLN A 64 -1.28 -8.17 12.07
N ALA A 65 -1.76 -9.41 12.08
CA ALA A 65 -2.75 -9.89 11.11
C ALA A 65 -4.04 -9.05 11.07
N VAL A 66 -4.40 -8.41 12.20
CA VAL A 66 -5.60 -7.57 12.33
C VAL A 66 -5.19 -6.15 12.71
N SER A 67 -5.01 -5.31 11.69
CA SER A 67 -4.66 -3.90 11.80
C SER A 67 -5.16 -3.11 10.57
N THR A 68 -5.21 -1.78 10.70
CA THR A 68 -5.47 -0.87 9.56
C THR A 68 -4.44 -1.05 8.45
N ALA A 69 -3.16 -1.19 8.79
CA ALA A 69 -2.08 -1.36 7.82
C ALA A 69 -2.29 -2.63 6.99
N THR A 70 -2.55 -3.76 7.66
CA THR A 70 -2.81 -5.04 7.00
C THR A 70 -4.05 -5.02 6.13
N ALA A 71 -5.14 -4.37 6.57
CA ALA A 71 -6.32 -4.18 5.73
C ALA A 71 -5.98 -3.41 4.45
N CYS A 72 -5.25 -2.31 4.56
CA CYS A 72 -4.85 -1.50 3.39
C CYS A 72 -3.90 -2.25 2.45
N ASP A 73 -2.95 -3.02 2.98
CA ASP A 73 -2.01 -3.81 2.18
C ASP A 73 -2.73 -4.96 1.45
N MET A 74 -3.68 -5.64 2.13
CA MET A 74 -4.56 -6.63 1.50
C MET A 74 -5.44 -6.00 0.41
N ALA A 75 -5.99 -4.80 0.64
CA ALA A 75 -6.82 -4.11 -0.35
C ALA A 75 -6.00 -3.72 -1.59
N MET A 76 -4.75 -3.30 -1.40
CA MET A 76 -3.82 -3.03 -2.50
C MET A 76 -3.42 -4.30 -3.25
N ALA A 77 -3.14 -5.40 -2.56
CA ALA A 77 -2.90 -6.71 -3.18
C ALA A 77 -4.09 -7.16 -4.04
N ALA A 78 -5.30 -7.05 -3.49
CA ALA A 78 -6.55 -7.33 -4.20
C ALA A 78 -6.73 -6.42 -5.43
N PHE A 79 -6.40 -5.13 -5.32
CA PHE A 79 -6.50 -4.18 -6.42
C PHE A 79 -5.53 -4.51 -7.56
N GLU A 80 -4.26 -4.82 -7.25
CA GLU A 80 -3.30 -5.24 -8.27
C GLU A 80 -3.72 -6.58 -8.91
N ARG A 81 -4.30 -7.50 -8.13
CA ARG A 81 -4.89 -8.72 -8.68
C ARG A 81 -6.07 -8.43 -9.62
N ALA A 82 -6.96 -7.50 -9.26
CA ALA A 82 -8.07 -7.09 -10.12
C ALA A 82 -7.55 -6.54 -11.46
N ARG A 83 -6.50 -5.71 -11.42
CA ARG A 83 -5.82 -5.19 -12.63
C ARG A 83 -5.17 -6.29 -13.46
N SER A 84 -4.64 -7.33 -12.83
CA SER A 84 -4.04 -8.46 -13.56
C SER A 84 -5.11 -9.32 -14.25
N LEU A 85 -6.28 -9.47 -13.63
CA LEU A 85 -7.39 -10.26 -14.16
C LEU A 85 -8.16 -9.53 -15.25
N ALA A 86 -8.29 -8.21 -15.12
CA ALA A 86 -9.01 -7.37 -16.08
C ALA A 86 -8.18 -6.10 -16.39
N PRO A 87 -7.15 -6.21 -17.26
CA PRO A 87 -6.26 -5.09 -17.59
C PRO A 87 -6.96 -3.87 -18.18
N ASP A 88 -8.01 -4.09 -18.97
CA ASP A 88 -8.78 -3.05 -19.67
C ASP A 88 -9.85 -2.38 -18.79
N LEU A 89 -10.08 -2.91 -17.59
CA LEU A 89 -11.07 -2.38 -16.66
C LEU A 89 -10.66 -0.98 -16.20
N GLN A 90 -11.57 -0.01 -16.38
CA GLN A 90 -11.32 1.39 -16.01
C GLN A 90 -11.55 1.67 -14.53
N THR A 91 -12.42 0.88 -13.90
CA THR A 91 -12.83 1.01 -12.49
C THR A 91 -12.51 -0.24 -11.66
N PRO A 92 -11.26 -0.74 -11.65
CA PRO A 92 -10.89 -1.87 -10.81
C PRO A 92 -10.87 -1.45 -9.35
N PHE A 93 -11.26 -2.37 -8.46
CA PHE A 93 -11.08 -2.19 -7.02
C PHE A 93 -10.50 -3.43 -6.34
N GLY A 94 -9.88 -3.21 -5.18
CA GLY A 94 -9.57 -4.25 -4.22
C GLY A 94 -10.27 -3.95 -2.91
N LEU A 95 -11.06 -4.89 -2.40
CA LEU A 95 -11.70 -4.80 -1.09
C LEU A 95 -11.06 -5.82 -0.17
N ALA A 96 -10.68 -5.41 1.04
CA ALA A 96 -10.12 -6.31 2.03
C ALA A 96 -10.75 -6.15 3.40
N ILE A 97 -10.89 -7.27 4.09
CA ILE A 97 -11.42 -7.37 5.45
C ILE A 97 -10.43 -8.19 6.27
N THR A 98 -9.99 -7.65 7.40
CA THR A 98 -9.33 -8.42 8.45
C THR A 98 -10.03 -8.19 9.77
N ALA A 99 -10.33 -9.28 10.48
CA ALA A 99 -11.10 -9.21 11.71
C ALA A 99 -10.60 -10.17 12.78
N SER A 100 -10.61 -9.70 14.02
CA SER A 100 -10.50 -10.54 15.20
C SER A 100 -11.87 -10.55 15.87
N LEU A 101 -12.72 -11.52 15.54
CA LEU A 101 -14.00 -11.72 16.21
C LEU A 101 -13.90 -12.81 17.29
N ARG A 102 -14.99 -13.02 18.03
CA ARG A 102 -15.13 -14.06 19.05
C ARG A 102 -14.68 -15.42 18.53
N SER A 103 -13.97 -16.17 19.36
CA SER A 103 -13.53 -17.54 19.09
C SER A 103 -13.80 -18.43 20.29
N ASN A 104 -13.59 -19.74 20.12
CA ASN A 104 -13.73 -20.72 21.21
C ASN A 104 -12.67 -20.55 22.32
N ARG A 105 -11.60 -19.80 22.04
CA ARG A 105 -10.61 -19.35 23.01
C ARG A 105 -10.79 -17.87 23.32
N ASP A 106 -10.51 -17.49 24.56
CA ASP A 106 -10.43 -16.08 24.96
C ASP A 106 -9.22 -15.41 24.29
N LYS A 107 -9.47 -14.27 23.66
CA LYS A 107 -8.43 -13.46 23.04
C LYS A 107 -8.01 -12.34 24.00
N ARG A 108 -6.70 -12.17 24.18
CA ARG A 108 -6.13 -11.08 25.01
C ARG A 108 -6.53 -9.70 24.47
N GLY A 109 -6.49 -9.48 23.16
CA GLY A 109 -6.87 -8.19 22.52
C GLY A 109 -8.37 -7.98 22.30
N GLU A 110 -8.77 -6.74 22.01
CA GLU A 110 -10.14 -6.37 21.64
C GLU A 110 -10.65 -7.12 20.42
N HIS A 111 -11.97 -7.33 20.34
CA HIS A 111 -12.58 -7.72 19.08
C HIS A 111 -12.57 -6.49 18.17
N ARG A 112 -12.03 -6.63 16.97
CA ARG A 112 -11.84 -5.51 16.06
C ARG A 112 -11.93 -5.94 14.62
N VAL A 113 -12.40 -5.03 13.79
CA VAL A 113 -12.62 -5.23 12.36
C VAL A 113 -11.98 -4.07 11.64
N HIS A 114 -11.22 -4.36 10.60
CA HIS A 114 -10.71 -3.37 9.66
C HIS A 114 -11.15 -3.76 8.26
N VAL A 115 -11.80 -2.83 7.57
CA VAL A 115 -12.15 -2.96 6.16
C VAL A 115 -11.41 -1.88 5.40
N ALA A 116 -10.75 -2.25 4.31
CA ALA A 116 -10.13 -1.28 3.42
C ALA A 116 -10.55 -1.51 1.96
N MET A 117 -10.60 -0.42 1.21
CA MET A 117 -10.85 -0.43 -0.22
C MET A 117 -9.78 0.38 -0.94
N GLN A 118 -9.25 -0.19 -2.02
CA GLN A 118 -8.30 0.44 -2.92
C GLN A 118 -8.92 0.58 -4.31
N THR A 119 -8.77 1.76 -4.91
CA THR A 119 -9.08 2.06 -6.32
C THR A 119 -7.90 2.81 -6.95
N PRO A 120 -7.91 3.15 -8.26
CA PRO A 120 -6.84 3.92 -8.89
C PRO A 120 -6.67 5.35 -8.34
N SER A 121 -7.56 5.80 -7.44
CA SER A 121 -7.54 7.17 -6.91
C SER A 121 -7.89 7.28 -5.44
N LEU A 122 -8.16 6.15 -4.77
CA LEU A 122 -8.60 6.13 -3.39
C LEU A 122 -8.01 4.96 -2.61
N THR A 123 -7.58 5.25 -1.39
CA THR A 123 -7.45 4.25 -0.32
C THR A 123 -8.38 4.68 0.81
N ARG A 124 -9.32 3.81 1.16
CA ARG A 124 -10.24 3.99 2.30
C ARG A 124 -9.98 2.89 3.30
N CYS A 125 -10.06 3.20 4.59
CA CYS A 125 -10.13 2.20 5.64
C CYS A 125 -11.16 2.61 6.70
N GLU A 126 -12.04 1.68 7.06
CA GLU A 126 -12.94 1.81 8.21
C GLU A 126 -12.57 0.77 9.25
N SER A 127 -12.59 1.15 10.52
CA SER A 127 -12.29 0.28 11.65
C SER A 127 -13.42 0.34 12.67
N LEU A 128 -13.70 -0.82 13.25
CA LEU A 128 -14.72 -1.00 14.27
C LEU A 128 -14.11 -1.80 15.42
N THR A 129 -14.07 -1.21 16.60
CA THR A 129 -13.80 -1.95 17.84
C THR A 129 -15.12 -2.46 18.38
N LEU A 130 -15.16 -3.71 18.84
CA LEU A 130 -16.34 -4.39 19.37
C LEU A 130 -16.13 -4.69 20.85
N THR A 131 -17.15 -4.37 21.66
CA THR A 131 -17.17 -4.73 23.08
C THR A 131 -17.18 -6.25 23.24
N LYS A 132 -16.22 -6.80 23.99
CA LYS A 132 -16.12 -8.24 24.26
C LYS A 132 -17.38 -8.75 24.97
N ALA A 133 -17.71 -10.02 24.74
CA ALA A 133 -18.86 -10.74 25.33
C ALA A 133 -20.27 -10.16 25.07
N ALA A 134 -20.38 -8.96 24.48
CA ALA A 134 -21.66 -8.33 24.17
C ALA A 134 -22.42 -9.01 23.01
N ARG A 135 -21.74 -9.86 22.22
CA ARG A 135 -22.28 -10.46 20.99
C ARG A 135 -21.81 -11.90 20.79
N SER A 136 -22.60 -12.66 20.03
CA SER A 136 -22.20 -13.95 19.47
C SER A 136 -21.28 -13.77 18.27
N ARG A 137 -20.52 -14.81 17.91
CA ARG A 137 -19.69 -14.82 16.69
C ARG A 137 -20.50 -14.46 15.44
N LYS A 138 -21.74 -14.98 15.31
CA LYS A 138 -22.63 -14.70 14.18
C LYS A 138 -23.05 -13.24 14.10
N GLN A 139 -23.30 -12.59 15.25
CA GLN A 139 -23.64 -11.17 15.31
C GLN A 139 -22.44 -10.28 14.97
N GLU A 140 -21.23 -10.63 15.42
CA GLU A 140 -20.02 -9.89 15.05
C GLU A 140 -19.67 -10.04 13.56
N GLU A 141 -19.92 -11.23 12.97
CA GLU A 141 -19.78 -11.48 11.54
C GLU A 141 -20.76 -10.62 10.72
N ALA A 142 -22.01 -10.50 11.18
CA ALA A 142 -23.02 -9.65 10.54
C ALA A 142 -22.63 -8.16 10.56
N LEU A 143 -22.07 -7.66 11.68
CA LEU A 143 -21.54 -6.30 11.76
C LEU A 143 -20.34 -6.08 10.83
N THR A 144 -19.47 -7.09 10.73
CA THR A 144 -18.32 -7.07 9.82
C THR A 144 -18.78 -6.97 8.37
N ARG A 145 -19.76 -7.78 7.98
CA ARG A 145 -20.40 -7.72 6.66
C ARG A 145 -21.01 -6.34 6.40
N ASP A 146 -21.80 -5.80 7.33
CA ASP A 146 -22.49 -4.52 7.14
C ASP A 146 -21.49 -3.34 7.03
N LEU A 147 -20.40 -3.39 7.81
CA LEU A 147 -19.28 -2.46 7.69
C LEU A 147 -18.63 -2.55 6.30
N ALA A 148 -18.38 -3.77 5.83
CA ALA A 148 -17.69 -3.98 4.57
C ALA A 148 -18.54 -3.63 3.34
N LEU A 149 -19.83 -3.98 3.37
CA LEU A 149 -20.79 -3.61 2.34
C LEU A 149 -20.93 -2.08 2.23
N ARG A 150 -20.96 -1.38 3.37
CA ARG A 150 -20.97 0.09 3.40
C ARG A 150 -19.67 0.67 2.84
N CYS A 151 -18.52 0.13 3.26
CA CYS A 151 -17.21 0.58 2.78
C CYS A 151 -17.12 0.47 1.25
N LEU A 152 -17.55 -0.67 0.70
CA LEU A 152 -17.62 -0.91 -0.74
C LEU A 152 -18.56 0.09 -1.42
N ALA A 153 -19.82 0.19 -0.96
CA ALA A 153 -20.81 1.09 -1.55
C ALA A 153 -20.36 2.55 -1.55
N THR A 154 -19.83 3.05 -0.42
CA THR A 154 -19.33 4.43 -0.35
C THR A 154 -18.10 4.63 -1.23
N GLY A 155 -17.20 3.64 -1.34
CA GLY A 155 -16.06 3.71 -2.24
C GLY A 155 -16.45 3.71 -3.72
N LEU A 156 -17.58 3.09 -4.05
CA LEU A 156 -18.23 3.14 -5.36
C LEU A 156 -19.13 4.37 -5.56
N ARG A 157 -19.12 5.33 -4.61
CA ARG A 157 -19.92 6.56 -4.64
C ARG A 157 -21.43 6.32 -4.69
N LEU A 158 -21.89 5.20 -4.15
CA LEU A 158 -23.30 4.94 -3.93
C LEU A 158 -23.73 5.54 -2.58
N ASP A 159 -24.95 6.08 -2.55
CA ASP A 159 -25.58 6.57 -1.33
C ASP A 159 -25.96 5.41 -0.40
N ALA A 160 -24.96 4.89 0.32
CA ALA A 160 -25.16 3.97 1.42
C ALA A 160 -25.48 4.76 2.69
N ARG A 161 -26.70 5.32 2.79
CA ARG A 161 -27.19 5.73 4.11
C ARG A 161 -27.28 4.48 4.98
N PRO A 162 -26.52 4.37 6.08
CA PRO A 162 -26.58 3.19 6.91
C PRO A 162 -27.98 3.09 7.50
N ASN A 163 -28.62 1.92 7.35
CA ASN A 163 -29.53 1.50 8.41
C ASN A 163 -28.61 1.25 9.61
N SER A 164 -28.60 2.18 10.58
CA SER A 164 -27.77 2.09 11.78
C SER A 164 -28.00 0.75 12.48
N PRO A 165 -27.00 -0.14 12.61
CA PRO A 165 -27.11 -1.23 13.56
C PRO A 165 -27.10 -0.62 14.96
N CYS A 166 -28.15 -0.95 15.71
CA CYS A 166 -28.38 -0.58 17.10
C CYS A 166 -27.13 -0.82 17.97
N SER A 167 -26.79 0.15 18.84
CA SER A 167 -25.63 0.25 19.76
C SER A 167 -24.25 0.50 19.12
N ARG A 168 -23.85 1.79 19.01
CA ARG A 168 -22.53 2.22 18.54
C ARG A 168 -21.43 1.65 19.44
N THR A 169 -20.53 0.84 18.88
CA THR A 169 -19.18 0.66 19.38
C THR A 169 -18.24 1.61 18.61
N ASN A 170 -17.06 1.91 19.16
CA ASN A 170 -16.15 2.92 18.58
C ASN A 170 -15.80 2.59 17.13
N THR A 171 -16.20 3.48 16.22
CA THR A 171 -15.93 3.39 14.78
C THR A 171 -15.00 4.53 14.38
N SER A 172 -13.93 4.21 13.66
CA SER A 172 -13.03 5.21 13.09
C SER A 172 -12.89 4.98 11.59
N SER A 173 -12.90 6.05 10.80
CA SER A 173 -12.67 5.98 9.36
C SER A 173 -11.46 6.84 8.97
N ARG A 174 -10.69 6.34 8.01
CA ARG A 174 -9.57 7.03 7.38
C ARG A 174 -9.75 6.95 5.87
N LEU A 175 -9.51 8.06 5.20
CA LEU A 175 -9.70 8.18 3.77
C LEU A 175 -8.56 8.99 3.19
N THR A 176 -8.01 8.55 2.07
CA THR A 176 -7.09 9.34 1.27
C THR A 176 -7.44 9.18 -0.19
N THR A 177 -7.86 10.29 -0.80
CA THR A 177 -7.90 10.45 -2.25
C THR A 177 -6.53 10.87 -2.74
N TRP A 178 -6.06 10.25 -3.82
CA TRP A 178 -4.80 10.61 -4.44
C TRP A 178 -5.09 11.44 -5.70
N PRO A 179 -4.75 12.74 -5.74
CA PRO A 179 -5.03 13.60 -6.89
C PRO A 179 -4.11 13.28 -8.08
N LYS A 180 -4.62 13.44 -9.32
CA LYS A 180 -3.82 13.27 -10.56
C LYS A 180 -2.50 14.05 -10.50
N HIS A 181 -2.56 15.32 -10.11
CA HIS A 181 -1.40 16.23 -10.06
C HIS A 181 -0.35 15.85 -9.00
N ARG A 182 -0.65 14.91 -8.08
CA ARG A 182 0.31 14.40 -7.09
C ARG A 182 0.96 13.08 -7.52
N GLY A 183 1.18 12.90 -8.81
CA GLY A 183 1.82 11.69 -9.33
C GLY A 183 0.95 10.44 -9.20
N ARG A 184 -0.38 10.57 -9.26
CA ARG A 184 -1.28 9.41 -9.19
C ARG A 184 -0.95 8.36 -10.23
N ASP A 185 -0.70 8.82 -11.45
CA ASP A 185 -0.41 7.96 -12.57
C ASP A 185 0.93 7.26 -12.34
N CYS A 186 1.91 7.90 -11.67
CA CYS A 186 3.12 7.23 -11.19
C CYS A 186 2.76 6.16 -10.15
N CYS A 187 1.93 6.47 -9.15
CA CYS A 187 1.54 5.50 -8.12
C CYS A 187 0.90 4.23 -8.69
N VAL A 188 0.11 4.34 -9.76
CA VAL A 188 -0.52 3.19 -10.44
C VAL A 188 0.31 2.62 -11.60
N GLY A 189 1.51 3.14 -11.86
CA GLY A 189 2.42 2.63 -12.89
C GLY A 189 2.06 3.00 -14.33
N ARG A 190 1.43 4.16 -14.53
CA ARG A 190 1.08 4.73 -15.85
C ARG A 190 2.09 5.77 -16.35
N THR A 191 2.90 6.37 -15.48
CA THR A 191 3.90 7.39 -15.83
C THR A 191 5.24 7.11 -15.16
N PRO A 192 6.35 7.74 -15.63
CA PRO A 192 7.65 7.77 -14.94
C PRO A 192 7.57 8.35 -13.51
N PRO A 193 8.69 8.37 -12.76
CA PRO A 193 8.74 8.96 -11.43
C PRO A 193 8.17 10.38 -11.39
N TRP A 194 7.55 10.71 -10.26
CA TRP A 194 6.96 12.02 -10.01
C TRP A 194 7.71 12.70 -8.87
N SER A 195 7.84 14.03 -8.92
CA SER A 195 8.52 14.83 -7.90
C SER A 195 7.59 15.90 -7.38
N ARG A 196 7.65 16.13 -6.06
CA ARG A 196 6.96 17.24 -5.40
C ARG A 196 7.52 18.61 -5.82
N ALA A 197 8.82 18.70 -6.05
CA ALA A 197 9.44 19.87 -6.66
C ALA A 197 9.35 19.69 -8.19
N GLN A 198 8.46 20.45 -8.85
CA GLN A 198 8.38 20.48 -10.31
C GLN A 198 9.14 21.70 -10.87
N PRO A 199 9.77 21.58 -12.05
CA PRO A 199 9.94 20.36 -12.84
C PRO A 199 10.88 19.36 -12.16
N LEU A 200 10.79 18.08 -12.58
CA LEU A 200 11.63 16.99 -12.07
C LEU A 200 13.05 17.18 -12.61
N ASN A 201 13.80 18.09 -12.00
CA ASN A 201 15.20 18.25 -12.34
C ASN A 201 15.95 16.98 -11.91
N GLN A 202 16.83 16.51 -12.78
CA GLN A 202 17.68 15.35 -12.52
C GLN A 202 18.41 15.54 -11.18
N PRO A 203 18.15 14.68 -10.17
CA PRO A 203 18.74 14.88 -8.85
C PRO A 203 20.24 14.62 -8.93
N HIS A 204 21.06 15.56 -8.47
CA HIS A 204 22.50 15.32 -8.35
C HIS A 204 22.82 14.27 -7.28
N VAL A 205 22.07 14.30 -6.17
CA VAL A 205 22.21 13.37 -5.05
C VAL A 205 20.83 12.83 -4.67
N LEU A 206 20.71 11.51 -4.56
CA LEU A 206 19.46 10.82 -4.25
C LEU A 206 19.63 9.91 -3.04
N LEU A 207 18.77 10.08 -2.04
CA LEU A 207 18.64 9.17 -0.90
C LEU A 207 17.37 8.32 -1.07
N PRO A 208 17.48 7.10 -1.60
CA PRO A 208 16.37 6.14 -1.65
C PRO A 208 16.08 5.54 -0.27
N GLY A 209 14.80 5.41 0.09
CA GLY A 209 14.42 4.85 1.38
C GLY A 209 12.93 4.52 1.51
N SER A 210 12.61 3.66 2.48
CA SER A 210 11.21 3.37 2.83
C SER A 210 10.59 4.48 3.68
N PHE A 211 11.41 5.20 4.45
CA PHE A 211 11.04 6.30 5.34
C PHE A 211 9.85 6.00 6.26
N ASN A 212 9.85 4.79 6.83
CA ASN A 212 8.79 4.27 7.69
C ASN A 212 9.33 3.85 9.06
N PRO A 213 9.74 4.80 9.94
CA PRO A 213 9.63 6.26 9.81
C PRO A 213 10.90 6.95 9.26
N LEU A 214 10.77 8.24 8.94
CA LEU A 214 11.90 9.14 8.65
C LEU A 214 12.60 9.57 9.95
N HIS A 215 13.63 8.84 10.36
CA HIS A 215 14.39 9.10 11.59
C HIS A 215 15.63 10.00 11.42
N ALA A 216 16.27 10.35 12.53
CA ALA A 216 17.44 11.24 12.60
C ALA A 216 18.61 10.80 11.70
N GLY A 217 18.91 9.49 11.63
CA GLY A 217 19.94 8.95 10.74
C GLY A 217 19.79 9.36 9.26
N HIS A 218 18.58 9.27 8.69
CA HIS A 218 18.34 9.72 7.31
C HIS A 218 18.63 11.21 7.13
N ARG A 219 18.28 12.02 8.12
CA ARG A 219 18.49 13.47 8.09
C ARG A 219 19.97 13.82 8.20
N ALA A 220 20.70 13.14 9.09
CA ALA A 220 22.13 13.30 9.25
C ALA A 220 22.87 12.92 7.95
N MET A 221 22.50 11.82 7.31
CA MET A 221 23.05 11.44 6.00
C MET A 221 22.80 12.51 4.93
N ALA A 222 21.58 13.03 4.85
CA ALA A 222 21.26 14.07 3.88
C ALA A 222 22.09 15.35 4.13
N ILE A 223 22.13 15.84 5.37
CA ILE A 223 22.90 17.04 5.75
C ILE A 223 24.39 16.85 5.46
N PHE A 224 24.95 15.71 5.84
CA PHE A 224 26.35 15.38 5.59
C PHE A 224 26.65 15.38 4.09
N ALA A 225 25.84 14.71 3.29
CA ALA A 225 26.02 14.65 1.84
C ALA A 225 25.87 16.02 1.18
N GLU A 226 24.91 16.86 1.61
CA GLU A 226 24.77 18.23 1.09
C GLU A 226 26.04 19.06 1.33
N ALA A 227 26.63 18.95 2.52
CA ALA A 227 27.86 19.67 2.88
C ALA A 227 29.10 19.18 2.08
N HIS A 228 29.20 17.89 1.79
CA HIS A 228 30.38 17.30 1.14
C HIS A 228 30.30 17.28 -0.38
N LEU A 229 29.09 17.16 -0.94
CA LEU A 229 28.86 17.06 -2.39
C LEU A 229 28.46 18.42 -3.01
N GLY A 230 28.20 19.44 -2.19
CA GLY A 230 27.84 20.77 -2.66
C GLY A 230 26.50 20.82 -3.41
N ALA A 231 25.65 19.81 -3.23
CA ALA A 231 24.39 19.65 -3.96
C ALA A 231 23.27 19.21 -3.03
N ARG A 232 22.04 19.69 -3.28
CA ARG A 232 20.86 19.32 -2.51
C ARG A 232 20.53 17.84 -2.64
N VAL A 233 20.09 17.23 -1.54
CA VAL A 233 19.65 15.84 -1.53
C VAL A 233 18.17 15.75 -1.85
N ALA A 234 17.84 14.97 -2.88
CA ALA A 234 16.47 14.53 -3.12
C ALA A 234 16.23 13.20 -2.38
N PHE A 235 15.06 13.05 -1.77
CA PHE A 235 14.62 11.78 -1.19
C PHE A 235 13.81 11.01 -2.21
N GLU A 236 14.00 9.69 -2.29
CA GLU A 236 13.21 8.83 -3.16
C GLU A 236 12.41 7.81 -2.36
N LEU A 237 11.09 7.87 -2.49
CA LEU A 237 10.15 6.92 -1.93
C LEU A 237 9.69 5.97 -3.03
N CYS A 238 10.22 4.76 -3.02
CA CYS A 238 9.83 3.72 -3.97
C CYS A 238 8.47 3.13 -3.60
N ILE A 239 7.48 3.35 -4.47
CA ILE A 239 6.10 2.88 -4.30
C ILE A 239 6.02 1.38 -4.53
N ARG A 240 6.77 0.84 -5.50
CA ARG A 240 6.80 -0.59 -5.81
C ARG A 240 7.89 -1.29 -4.97
N ASN A 241 7.53 -2.37 -4.30
CA ASN A 241 8.50 -3.30 -3.73
C ASN A 241 8.61 -4.53 -4.66
N VAL A 242 9.75 -5.22 -4.65
CA VAL A 242 9.92 -6.45 -5.46
C VAL A 242 8.98 -7.54 -4.95
N ASP A 243 8.94 -7.73 -3.64
CA ASP A 243 8.29 -8.88 -3.00
C ASP A 243 6.92 -8.55 -2.39
N LYS A 244 6.49 -7.28 -2.41
CA LYS A 244 5.22 -6.83 -1.81
C LYS A 244 4.41 -6.02 -2.81
N PRO A 245 3.07 -5.97 -2.66
CA PRO A 245 2.23 -5.02 -3.35
C PRO A 245 2.76 -3.59 -3.22
N PRO A 246 2.45 -2.71 -4.18
CA PRO A 246 2.79 -1.30 -4.09
C PRO A 246 2.26 -0.66 -2.80
N LEU A 247 2.83 0.47 -2.39
CA LEU A 247 2.30 1.23 -1.26
C LEU A 247 0.88 1.75 -1.56
N ASN A 248 -0.02 1.57 -0.60
CA ASN A 248 -1.34 2.19 -0.62
C ASN A 248 -1.26 3.71 -0.33
N TYR A 249 -2.29 4.47 -0.73
CA TYR A 249 -2.24 5.94 -0.64
C TYR A 249 -2.23 6.47 0.80
N LEU A 250 -2.78 5.74 1.76
CA LEU A 250 -2.65 6.10 3.18
C LEU A 250 -1.18 5.99 3.62
N ALA A 251 -0.49 4.93 3.23
CA ALA A 251 0.93 4.74 3.52
C ALA A 251 1.80 5.80 2.82
N ILE A 252 1.53 6.11 1.55
CA ILE A 252 2.27 7.17 0.83
C ILE A 252 2.02 8.53 1.50
N ALA A 253 0.76 8.89 1.79
CA ALA A 253 0.43 10.15 2.44
C ALA A 253 1.10 10.29 3.81
N HIS A 254 1.05 9.23 4.63
CA HIS A 254 1.71 9.19 5.93
C HIS A 254 3.23 9.41 5.80
N ARG A 255 3.87 8.75 4.84
CA ARG A 255 5.31 8.87 4.62
C ARG A 255 5.69 10.26 4.14
N LEU A 256 4.94 10.82 3.19
CA LEU A 256 5.18 12.17 2.65
C LEU A 256 4.98 13.28 3.69
N ALA A 257 4.06 13.09 4.65
CA ALA A 257 3.78 14.08 5.70
C ALA A 257 4.98 14.35 6.63
N GLN A 258 5.97 13.44 6.68
CA GLN A 258 7.17 13.60 7.50
C GLN A 258 8.20 14.57 6.88
N PHE A 259 8.05 14.91 5.60
CA PHE A 259 8.99 15.77 4.86
C PHE A 259 8.53 17.23 4.85
N LYS A 260 9.46 18.14 5.11
CA LYS A 260 9.28 19.60 5.04
C LYS A 260 8.94 20.02 3.61
N SER A 261 8.21 21.11 3.43
CA SER A 261 7.81 21.61 2.10
C SER A 261 8.99 21.88 1.16
N ALA A 262 10.12 22.33 1.71
CA ALA A 262 11.35 22.64 0.96
C ALA A 262 12.14 21.39 0.52
N GLU A 263 11.89 20.21 1.11
CA GLU A 263 12.60 18.98 0.75
C GLU A 263 12.08 18.43 -0.59
N THR A 264 12.96 18.02 -1.49
CA THR A 264 12.54 17.36 -2.74
C THR A 264 12.27 15.88 -2.45
N VAL A 265 11.05 15.42 -2.79
CA VAL A 265 10.67 14.02 -2.66
C VAL A 265 10.19 13.50 -4.00
N ILE A 266 10.83 12.43 -4.45
CA ILE A 266 10.52 11.70 -5.68
C ILE A 266 9.76 10.44 -5.32
N LEU A 267 8.59 10.26 -5.91
CA LEU A 267 7.85 9.00 -5.92
C LEU A 267 8.27 8.22 -7.16
N SER A 268 8.70 6.97 -6.99
CA SER A 268 9.12 6.12 -8.10
C SER A 268 8.51 4.72 -8.04
N ARG A 269 8.66 3.95 -9.11
CA ARG A 269 8.39 2.51 -9.16
C ARG A 269 9.63 1.71 -9.57
N LEU A 270 10.80 2.17 -9.12
CA LEU A 270 12.13 1.64 -9.48
C LEU A 270 12.69 0.82 -8.31
N PRO A 271 12.36 -0.47 -8.19
CA PRO A 271 12.68 -1.24 -6.97
C PRO A 271 14.18 -1.52 -6.78
N THR A 272 14.99 -1.49 -7.85
CA THR A 272 16.43 -1.79 -7.78
C THR A 272 17.28 -0.55 -8.02
N PHE A 273 18.52 -0.55 -7.49
CA PHE A 273 19.48 0.52 -7.79
C PHE A 273 19.88 0.59 -9.28
N ILE A 274 19.76 -0.51 -10.03
CA ILE A 274 19.99 -0.49 -11.48
C ILE A 274 18.89 0.30 -12.17
N ASP A 275 17.63 0.03 -11.82
CA ASP A 275 16.49 0.76 -12.39
C ASP A 275 16.61 2.26 -12.07
N LYS A 276 17.03 2.59 -10.83
CA LYS A 276 17.31 3.97 -10.42
C LYS A 276 18.45 4.60 -11.21
N ALA A 277 19.56 3.89 -11.42
CA ALA A 277 20.70 4.42 -12.18
C ALA A 277 20.39 4.64 -13.67
N ARG A 278 19.50 3.80 -14.24
CA ARG A 278 18.99 3.98 -15.60
C ARG A 278 18.08 5.20 -15.72
N GLU A 279 17.20 5.40 -14.75
CA GLU A 279 16.28 6.54 -14.74
C GLU A 279 16.98 7.87 -14.39
N PHE A 280 17.94 7.83 -13.47
CA PHE A 280 18.66 9.00 -12.96
C PHE A 280 20.16 8.87 -13.28
N PRO A 281 20.58 9.03 -14.55
CA PRO A 281 21.98 8.94 -14.91
C PRO A 281 22.78 10.08 -14.26
N GLY A 282 24.06 9.89 -13.94
CA GLY A 282 24.87 10.96 -13.32
C GLY A 282 24.57 11.25 -11.85
N THR A 283 23.54 10.62 -11.27
CA THR A 283 23.15 10.80 -9.87
C THR A 283 24.07 10.04 -8.92
N THR A 284 24.42 10.66 -7.80
CA THR A 284 25.07 9.98 -6.67
C THR A 284 24.02 9.42 -5.72
N PHE A 285 24.06 8.12 -5.47
CA PHE A 285 23.14 7.46 -4.54
C PHE A 285 23.73 7.41 -3.13
N LEU A 286 22.98 7.93 -2.16
CA LEU A 286 23.29 7.81 -0.75
C LEU A 286 22.69 6.50 -0.22
N VAL A 287 23.52 5.67 0.39
CA VAL A 287 23.09 4.38 0.92
C VAL A 287 23.54 4.24 2.37
N GLY A 288 22.61 3.84 3.24
CA GLY A 288 22.99 3.45 4.60
C GLY A 288 23.79 2.16 4.59
N ILE A 289 24.57 1.92 5.64
CA ILE A 289 25.45 0.75 5.73
C ILE A 289 24.69 -0.59 5.61
N ASP A 290 23.50 -0.69 6.20
CA ASP A 290 22.64 -1.87 6.08
C ASP A 290 22.18 -2.11 4.63
N THR A 291 21.91 -1.03 3.90
CA THR A 291 21.53 -1.09 2.49
C THR A 291 22.72 -1.48 1.63
N LEU A 292 23.91 -0.94 1.92
CA LEU A 292 25.15 -1.31 1.23
C LEU A 292 25.44 -2.81 1.32
N VAL A 293 25.29 -3.40 2.52
CA VAL A 293 25.44 -4.85 2.73
C VAL A 293 24.42 -5.66 1.92
N ARG A 294 23.19 -5.15 1.78
CA ARG A 294 22.13 -5.82 1.00
C ARG A 294 22.32 -5.71 -0.51
N ILE A 295 22.87 -4.59 -1.02
CA ILE A 295 23.14 -4.40 -2.44
C ILE A 295 24.15 -5.45 -2.95
N ALA A 296 25.06 -5.94 -2.11
CA ALA A 296 26.01 -6.99 -2.50
C ALA A 296 25.40 -8.41 -2.60
N GLN A 297 24.14 -8.61 -2.19
CA GLN A 297 23.50 -9.93 -2.17
C GLN A 297 23.05 -10.39 -3.58
N ALA A 298 23.47 -11.60 -3.97
CA ALA A 298 23.22 -12.18 -5.29
C ALA A 298 21.73 -12.35 -5.66
N LYS A 299 20.83 -12.43 -4.66
CA LYS A 299 19.39 -12.58 -4.91
C LYS A 299 18.75 -11.39 -5.62
N TYR A 300 19.40 -10.22 -5.61
CA TYR A 300 18.92 -9.01 -6.28
C TYR A 300 19.66 -8.72 -7.60
N TYR A 301 20.78 -9.42 -7.85
CA TYR A 301 21.68 -9.16 -8.98
C TYR A 301 22.23 -10.48 -9.50
N GLY A 302 21.83 -10.90 -10.71
CA GLY A 302 22.41 -12.06 -11.39
C GLY A 302 23.93 -11.99 -11.46
N SER A 303 24.59 -13.15 -11.54
CA SER A 303 26.05 -13.32 -11.42
C SER A 303 26.90 -12.41 -12.32
N ALA A 304 26.35 -11.91 -13.43
CA ALA A 304 27.01 -11.01 -14.38
C ALA A 304 27.15 -9.55 -13.92
N LEU A 305 26.44 -9.10 -12.88
CA LEU A 305 26.33 -7.66 -12.55
C LEU A 305 27.05 -7.20 -11.27
N ARG A 306 27.95 -8.02 -10.74
CA ARG A 306 28.84 -7.61 -9.62
C ARG A 306 29.91 -6.59 -10.04
N ALA A 307 30.13 -6.40 -11.34
CA ALA A 307 31.29 -5.67 -11.87
C ALA A 307 31.08 -4.16 -12.14
N THR A 308 29.87 -3.62 -12.06
CA THR A 308 29.57 -2.25 -12.55
C THR A 308 29.22 -1.20 -11.49
N MET A 309 29.07 -1.56 -10.20
CA MET A 309 28.89 -0.57 -9.13
C MET A 309 30.24 -0.17 -8.54
N ARG A 310 30.74 1.02 -8.90
CA ARG A 310 31.90 1.62 -8.24
C ARG A 310 31.47 2.21 -6.89
N LEU A 311 31.72 1.46 -5.82
CA LEU A 311 31.64 1.95 -4.45
C LEU A 311 32.82 2.90 -4.22
N ARG A 312 32.55 4.20 -3.97
CA ARG A 312 33.58 5.15 -3.56
C ARG A 312 33.57 5.23 -2.03
N ASN A 313 34.55 4.57 -1.40
CA ASN A 313 34.96 4.95 -0.04
C ASN A 313 35.78 6.25 -0.15
N SER A 314 35.59 7.16 0.80
CA SER A 314 36.01 8.56 0.80
C SER A 314 37.53 8.84 0.84
N ARG A 315 38.38 8.05 0.17
CA ARG A 315 39.85 8.32 0.16
C ARG A 315 40.63 8.25 -1.15
N THR A 316 40.10 7.88 -2.33
CA THR A 316 40.92 7.96 -3.56
C THR A 316 40.10 8.12 -4.85
N SER A 317 40.53 9.07 -5.69
CA SER A 317 40.11 9.33 -7.08
C SER A 317 40.54 8.17 -8.00
N ILE A 318 39.72 7.71 -8.98
CA ILE A 318 39.74 8.08 -10.41
C ILE A 318 38.52 7.40 -11.12
N ALA A 319 38.08 7.98 -12.25
CA ALA A 319 36.79 7.81 -12.93
C ALA A 319 36.63 6.57 -13.86
N ALA A 320 35.36 6.34 -14.25
CA ALA A 320 34.80 5.59 -15.40
C ALA A 320 33.65 4.60 -15.08
N SER A 321 32.51 5.16 -14.63
CA SER A 321 31.11 4.70 -14.87
C SER A 321 30.16 5.78 -14.32
N SER A 322 29.01 6.03 -14.96
CA SER A 322 28.19 7.26 -14.84
C SER A 322 27.37 7.46 -13.55
N CYS A 323 27.52 6.61 -12.53
CA CYS A 323 26.91 6.80 -11.21
C CYS A 323 27.89 6.36 -10.11
N SER A 324 27.90 7.09 -8.99
CA SER A 324 28.68 6.78 -7.79
C SER A 324 27.79 6.48 -6.59
N VAL A 325 28.25 5.54 -5.75
CA VAL A 325 27.65 5.26 -4.44
C VAL A 325 28.57 5.86 -3.37
N ALA A 326 28.02 6.73 -2.53
CA ALA A 326 28.70 7.31 -1.38
C ALA A 326 28.11 6.70 -0.09
N ALA A 327 28.99 6.20 0.78
CA ALA A 327 28.68 5.67 2.10
C ALA A 327 29.02 6.69 3.19
#